data_AF-H9WCN8-F1
#
_entry.id   AF-H9WCN8-F1
#
_cell.length_a   1.000
_cell.length_b   1.000
_cell.length_c   1.000
_cell.angle_alpha   90.00
_cell.angle_beta   90.00
_cell.angle_gamma   90.00
#
_symmetry.space_group_name_H-M   'P 1'
#
loop_
_entity.id
_entity.type
_entity.pdbx_description
1 polymer ?
#
loop_
_entity_poly.entity_id
_entity_poly.type
_entity_poly.pdbx_seq_one_letter_code
_entity_poly.pdbx_strand_id
1 'polypeptide(L)' 'LTSDSVPLTAKIGVSIEDLNAIPVLNVGHQQRIEQLAMKVGENLFNFMQSFCTMDSNKLVVPTDILDRWFKKFQERAKRD' A
#
# COMPACT_ATOMS: atom_id res chain seq x y z
N LEU A 1 -20.47 -7.99 -33.79
CA LEU A 1 -19.90 -6.79 -33.14
C LEU A 1 -18.65 -7.25 -32.39
N THR A 2 -17.49 -7.16 -33.03
CA THR A 2 -16.19 -7.58 -32.48
C THR A 2 -15.53 -6.37 -31.83
N SER A 3 -15.33 -6.41 -30.52
CA SER A 3 -14.66 -5.35 -29.76
C SER A 3 -13.17 -5.33 -30.11
N ASP A 4 -12.77 -4.34 -30.91
CA ASP A 4 -11.37 -4.03 -31.18
C ASP A 4 -10.74 -3.45 -29.90
N SER A 5 -9.99 -4.26 -29.16
CA SER A 5 -9.27 -3.80 -27.96
C SER A 5 -7.89 -3.32 -28.38
N VAL A 6 -7.71 -2.01 -28.42
CA VAL A 6 -6.43 -1.37 -28.73
C VAL A 6 -5.38 -1.84 -27.72
N PRO A 7 -4.21 -2.35 -28.15
CA PRO A 7 -3.16 -2.78 -27.24
C PRO A 7 -2.67 -1.60 -26.39
N LEU A 8 -2.50 -1.81 -25.08
CA LEU A 8 -1.91 -0.79 -24.21
C LEU A 8 -0.46 -0.54 -24.64
N THR A 9 -0.16 0.68 -25.08
CA THR A 9 1.19 1.12 -25.41
C THR A 9 1.73 2.01 -24.29
N ALA A 10 2.98 1.81 -23.89
CA ALA A 10 3.67 2.67 -22.93
C ALA A 10 4.76 3.48 -23.63
N LYS A 11 4.95 4.74 -23.23
CA LYS A 11 6.02 5.62 -23.74
C LYS A 11 7.05 5.84 -22.64
N ILE A 12 8.32 5.66 -22.96
CA ILE A 12 9.46 5.89 -22.05
C ILE A 12 10.27 7.06 -22.61
N GLY A 13 10.45 8.11 -21.80
CA GLY A 13 11.35 9.22 -22.09
C GLY A 13 12.60 9.13 -21.23
N VAL A 14 13.77 9.29 -21.83
CA VAL A 14 15.06 9.33 -21.11
C VAL A 14 15.67 10.71 -21.31
N SER A 15 15.94 11.43 -20.22
CA SER A 15 16.63 12.71 -20.22
C SER A 15 17.92 12.63 -19.38
N ILE A 16 18.88 13.51 -19.67
CA ILE A 16 20.11 13.67 -18.89
C ILE A 16 19.94 14.94 -18.07
N GLU A 17 19.88 14.79 -16.74
CA GLU A 17 19.70 15.89 -15.80
C GLU A 17 20.89 15.93 -14.82
N ASP A 18 21.13 17.09 -14.22
CA ASP A 18 22.09 17.20 -13.11
C ASP A 18 21.61 16.40 -11.89
N LEU A 19 22.53 15.76 -11.16
CA LEU A 19 22.22 14.89 -10.03
C LEU A 19 21.41 15.63 -8.94
N ASN A 20 21.61 16.93 -8.77
CA ASN A 20 20.92 17.74 -7.77
C ASN A 20 19.46 18.04 -8.15
N ALA A 21 19.07 17.89 -9.43
CA ALA A 21 17.70 18.13 -9.91
C ALA A 21 16.78 16.89 -9.74
N ILE A 22 17.37 15.69 -9.63
CA ILE A 22 16.63 14.41 -9.59
C ILE A 22 15.73 14.24 -8.33
N PRO A 23 16.15 14.61 -7.11
CA PRO A 23 15.33 14.41 -5.90
C PRO A 23 14.02 15.23 -5.92
N VAL A 24 14.04 16.41 -6.53
CA VAL A 24 12.89 17.33 -6.60
C VAL A 24 11.82 16.79 -7.57
N LEU A 25 12.23 16.01 -8.57
CA LEU A 25 11.34 15.37 -9.55
C LEU A 25 10.73 14.05 -9.04
N ASN A 26 11.13 13.58 -7.86
CA ASN A 26 10.70 12.31 -7.31
C ASN A 26 9.31 12.36 -6.62
N VAL A 27 8.43 13.25 -7.09
CA VAL A 27 7.06 13.44 -6.57
C VAL A 27 6.25 12.15 -6.62
N GLY A 28 6.54 11.28 -7.58
CA GLY A 28 5.91 9.95 -7.72
C GLY A 28 6.25 8.98 -6.57
N HIS A 29 7.43 9.07 -5.94
CA HIS A 29 7.72 8.24 -4.76
C HIS A 29 6.96 8.73 -3.53
N GLN A 30 6.76 10.05 -3.37
CA GLN A 30 6.01 10.59 -2.24
C GLN A 30 4.55 10.13 -2.25
N GLN A 31 3.90 10.19 -3.42
CA GLN A 31 2.52 9.70 -3.59
C GLN A 31 2.41 8.19 -3.35
N ARG A 32 3.44 7.41 -3.74
CA ARG A 32 3.49 5.98 -3.47
C ARG A 32 3.59 5.67 -1.97
N ILE A 33 4.32 6.48 -1.20
CA ILE A 33 4.44 6.31 0.26
C ILE A 33 3.09 6.57 0.94
N GLU A 34 2.36 7.61 0.54
CA GLU A 34 1.03 7.92 1.09
C GLU A 34 0.03 6.80 0.76
N GLN A 35 -0.02 6.35 -0.50
CA GLN A 35 -0.89 5.25 -0.88
C GLN A 35 -0.53 3.93 -0.19
N LEU A 36 0.76 3.68 0.05
CA LEU A 36 1.22 2.53 0.81
C LEU A 36 0.72 2.62 2.26
N ALA A 37 0.88 3.77 2.91
CA ALA A 37 0.39 3.98 4.28
C ALA A 37 -1.12 3.74 4.38
N MET A 38 -1.91 4.22 3.41
CA MET A 38 -3.36 3.99 3.36
C MET A 38 -3.69 2.49 3.25
N LYS A 39 -3.02 1.76 2.35
CA LYS A 39 -3.23 0.31 2.19
C LYS A 39 -2.83 -0.49 3.44
N VAL A 40 -1.75 -0.07 4.10
CA VAL A 40 -1.28 -0.68 5.35
C VAL A 40 -2.31 -0.46 6.46
N GLY A 41 -2.83 0.77 6.60
CA GLY A 41 -3.87 1.10 7.58
C GLY A 41 -5.15 0.31 7.35
N GLU A 42 -5.61 0.21 6.10
CA GLU A 42 -6.78 -0.59 5.74
C GLU A 42 -6.58 -2.09 6.04
N ASN A 43 -5.40 -2.63 5.72
CA ASN A 43 -5.08 -4.03 6.01
C ASN A 43 -5.08 -4.31 7.52
N LEU A 44 -4.48 -3.42 8.32
CA LEU A 44 -4.50 -3.52 9.78
C LEU A 44 -5.93 -3.47 10.32
N PHE A 45 -6.75 -2.52 9.84
CA PHE A 45 -8.14 -2.39 10.28
C PHE A 45 -8.96 -3.65 9.96
N ASN A 46 -8.82 -4.18 8.75
CA ASN A 46 -9.48 -5.43 8.34
C ASN A 46 -9.02 -6.62 9.19
N PHE A 47 -7.73 -6.69 9.53
CA PHE A 47 -7.22 -7.73 10.42
C PHE A 47 -7.83 -7.59 11.82
N MET A 48 -7.84 -6.39 12.41
CA MET A 48 -8.44 -6.18 13.74
C MET A 48 -9.96 -6.50 13.76
N GLN A 49 -10.70 -6.15 12.72
CA GLN A 49 -12.12 -6.50 12.57
C GLN A 49 -12.36 -8.02 12.55
N SER A 50 -11.46 -8.80 11.95
CA SER A 50 -11.61 -10.26 11.87
C SER A 50 -11.59 -10.97 13.23
N PHE A 51 -11.09 -10.32 14.28
CA PHE A 51 -11.05 -10.85 15.64
C PHE A 51 -12.05 -10.15 16.58
N CYS A 52 -12.95 -9.32 16.05
CA CYS A 52 -13.79 -8.45 16.86
C CYS A 52 -15.09 -9.14 17.33
N THR A 53 -15.44 -8.92 18.60
CA THR A 53 -16.81 -8.99 19.09
C THR A 53 -17.33 -7.54 19.18
N MET A 54 -18.38 -7.20 18.42
CA MET A 54 -18.91 -5.84 18.40
C MET A 54 -19.77 -5.59 19.64
N ASP A 55 -19.21 -4.88 20.62
CA ASP A 55 -19.99 -4.21 21.66
C ASP A 55 -20.28 -2.78 21.20
N SER A 56 -21.52 -2.54 20.77
CA SER A 56 -22.25 -1.36 20.26
C SER A 56 -21.54 -0.06 19.79
N ASN A 57 -20.32 0.25 20.21
CA ASN A 57 -19.52 1.40 19.75
C ASN A 57 -17.99 1.21 19.87
N LYS A 58 -17.49 0.03 20.26
CA LYS A 58 -16.05 -0.19 20.46
C LYS A 58 -15.58 -1.47 19.80
N LEU A 59 -14.39 -1.39 19.20
CA LEU A 59 -13.66 -2.54 18.69
C LEU A 59 -12.88 -3.16 19.86
N VAL A 60 -13.32 -4.30 20.36
CA VAL A 60 -12.56 -5.06 21.37
C VAL A 60 -11.69 -6.07 20.64
N VAL A 61 -10.39 -5.92 20.81
CA VAL A 61 -9.38 -6.81 20.22
C VAL A 61 -8.43 -7.31 21.31
N PRO A 62 -7.92 -8.55 21.22
CA PRO A 62 -6.86 -9.02 22.10
C PRO A 62 -5.64 -8.09 22.06
N THR A 63 -4.97 -7.88 23.19
CA THR A 63 -3.85 -6.95 23.32
C THR A 63 -2.69 -7.28 22.38
N ASP A 64 -2.51 -8.56 22.05
CA ASP A 64 -1.45 -9.05 21.15
C ASP A 64 -1.77 -8.91 19.65
N ILE A 65 -2.90 -8.32 19.27
CA ILE A 65 -3.36 -8.31 17.88
C ILE A 65 -2.40 -7.57 16.94
N LEU A 66 -1.83 -6.45 17.43
CA LEU A 66 -0.89 -5.64 16.66
C LEU A 66 0.43 -6.39 16.42
N ASP A 67 0.94 -7.11 17.43
CA ASP A 67 2.16 -7.92 17.30
C ASP A 67 1.99 -9.06 16.29
N ARG A 68 0.85 -9.76 16.34
CA ARG A 68 0.52 -10.84 15.40
C ARG A 68 0.36 -10.34 13.97
N TRP A 69 -0.33 -9.21 13.80
CA TRP A 69 -0.46 -8.57 12.50
C TRP A 69 0.90 -8.15 11.97
N PHE A 70 1.72 -7.50 12.80
CA PHE A 70 3.03 -6.99 12.42
C PHE A 70 3.97 -8.10 11.96
N LYS A 71 4.00 -9.25 12.66
CA LYS A 71 4.77 -10.43 12.23
C LYS A 71 4.30 -10.95 10.86
N LYS A 72 2.99 -11.10 10.65
CA LYS A 72 2.42 -11.51 9.36
C LYS A 72 2.72 -10.51 8.23
N PHE A 73 2.64 -9.22 8.54
CA PHE A 73 2.95 -8.14 7.60
C PHE A 73 4.42 -8.18 7.19
N GLN A 74 5.32 -8.31 8.16
CA GLN A 74 6.77 -8.38 7.90
C GLN A 74 7.16 -9.64 7.12
N GLU A 75 6.54 -10.79 7.40
CA GLU A 75 6.77 -12.02 6.62
C GLU A 75 6.33 -11.88 5.16
N ARG A 76 5.21 -11.19 4.92
CA ARG A 76 4.71 -10.92 3.57
C ARG A 76 5.61 -9.92 2.84
N ALA A 77 5.98 -8.83 3.50
CA ALA A 77 6.85 -7.81 2.94
C ALA A 77 8.29 -8.28 2.64
N LYS A 78 8.73 -9.40 3.23
CA LYS A 78 10.03 -10.03 2.90
C LYS A 78 9.95 -11.00 1.70
N ARG A 79 8.74 -11.44 1.33
CA ARG A 79 8.53 -12.38 0.22
C ARG A 79 8.25 -11.68 -1.11
N ASP A 80 7.63 -10.52 -1.07
CA ASP A 80 7.47 -9.59 -2.20
C ASP A 80 8.72 -8.70 -2.34
#